data_AF-A0A2I1KTU1-F1
#
_entry.id   AF-A0A2I1KTU1-F1
#
_cell.length_a   1.000
_cell.length_b   1.000
_cell.length_c   1.000
_cell.angle_alpha   90.00
_cell.angle_beta   90.00
_cell.angle_gamma   90.00
#
_symmetry.space_group_name_H-M   'P 1'
#
loop_
_entity.id
_entity.type
_entity.pdbx_description
1 polymer ?
#
loop_
_entity_poly.entity_id
_entity_poly.type
_entity_poly.pdbx_seq_one_letter_code
_entity_poly.pdbx_strand_id
1 'polypeptide(L)'
;MARAPQASPLTPSSTGLAGRQCAGTRHRVTVVPEVIDVTDTSVQEPTGPQPFPSGDRRQTGRRGEDLAAAYLTDLGWTVLERNWRPRGLAGLRGEIDIVASEPSASAGRPTLVVVEVKTRSTVAAGTPAEAVTPAKRRRLARLAAAWLADHGGSGRRLRLDVISILLRDPLPAQLRHHRGVWS
;
A
#
# COMPACT_ATOMS: atom_id res chain seq x y z
N MET A 1 60.53 7.28 6.00
CA MET A 1 60.32 8.75 5.93
C MET A 1 60.54 9.14 4.47
N ALA A 2 59.68 9.80 3.70
CA ALA A 2 58.49 10.58 3.97
C ALA A 2 57.67 10.72 2.65
N ARG A 3 56.36 10.89 2.80
CA ARG A 3 55.46 11.74 2.00
C ARG A 3 55.18 11.39 0.51
N ALA A 4 54.02 10.79 0.25
CA ALA A 4 53.15 11.20 -0.86
C ALA A 4 52.18 12.29 -0.33
N PRO A 5 51.37 13.02 -1.13
CA PRO A 5 51.15 13.01 -2.59
C PRO A 5 51.22 14.43 -3.22
N GLN A 6 51.20 14.56 -4.55
CA GLN A 6 50.73 15.77 -5.24
C GLN A 6 49.99 15.43 -6.54
N ALA A 7 48.71 15.78 -6.59
CA ALA A 7 47.90 15.89 -7.79
C ALA A 7 47.12 17.21 -7.71
N SER A 8 47.13 17.99 -8.80
CA SER A 8 46.38 19.24 -9.00
C SER A 8 46.44 19.62 -10.49
N PRO A 9 45.50 20.43 -11.04
CA PRO A 9 44.25 19.96 -11.64
C PRO A 9 44.04 20.53 -13.08
N LEU A 10 42.78 20.51 -13.56
CA LEU A 10 42.20 21.21 -14.74
C LEU A 10 42.17 20.36 -16.03
N THR A 11 41.12 20.27 -16.85
CA THR A 11 39.71 20.75 -16.94
C THR A 11 39.09 19.95 -18.10
N PRO A 12 37.80 19.57 -18.09
CA PRO A 12 37.09 19.34 -19.35
C PRO A 12 36.21 20.54 -19.70
N SER A 13 36.46 21.06 -20.91
CA SER A 13 35.74 22.13 -21.59
C SER A 13 34.25 21.83 -21.73
N SER A 14 33.44 22.84 -21.45
CA SER A 14 32.03 22.93 -21.79
C SER A 14 31.85 23.20 -23.29
N THR A 15 31.13 22.34 -23.99
CA THR A 15 30.32 22.74 -25.15
C THR A 15 29.06 21.91 -25.13
N GLY A 16 27.94 22.57 -24.86
CA GLY A 16 26.64 21.95 -24.74
C GLY A 16 26.06 21.58 -26.11
N LEU A 17 25.22 20.55 -26.11
CA LEU A 17 24.03 20.54 -26.94
C LEU A 17 22.86 20.05 -26.10
N ALA A 18 21.77 20.78 -26.21
CA ALA A 18 20.52 20.61 -25.52
C ALA A 18 19.84 19.27 -25.84
N GLY A 19 19.07 18.75 -24.89
CA GLY A 19 18.09 17.71 -25.21
C GLY A 19 17.56 16.91 -24.02
N ARG A 20 16.49 17.44 -23.42
CA ARG A 20 15.46 16.75 -22.61
C ARG A 20 15.82 16.46 -21.15
N GLN A 21 15.35 17.36 -20.29
CA GLN A 21 15.03 17.04 -18.90
C GLN A 21 13.79 16.14 -18.89
N CYS A 22 13.96 14.86 -18.57
CA CYS A 22 12.89 14.09 -17.96
C CYS A 22 12.87 14.50 -16.48
N ALA A 23 11.91 15.35 -16.11
CA ALA A 23 11.68 15.73 -14.72
C ALA A 23 11.23 14.50 -13.93
N GLY A 24 12.19 13.79 -13.33
CA GLY A 24 11.93 12.81 -12.29
C GLY A 24 11.45 13.53 -11.05
N THR A 25 10.15 13.50 -10.78
CA THR A 25 9.60 14.04 -9.54
C THR A 25 9.99 13.11 -8.40
N ARG A 26 11.13 13.39 -7.75
CA ARG A 26 11.49 12.78 -6.47
C ARG A 26 10.52 13.29 -5.41
N HIS A 27 9.54 12.48 -5.04
CA HIS A 27 8.64 12.77 -3.93
C HIS A 27 9.36 12.46 -2.63
N ARG A 28 9.69 13.49 -1.85
CA ARG A 28 10.19 13.35 -0.49
C ARG A 28 8.99 13.14 0.44
N VAL A 29 8.76 11.90 0.84
CA VAL A 29 7.62 11.48 1.67
C VAL A 29 7.89 11.82 3.14
N THR A 30 7.06 12.67 3.74
CA THR A 30 7.02 12.92 5.20
C THR A 30 5.77 12.22 5.74
N VAL A 31 5.94 11.29 6.69
CA VAL A 31 4.84 10.45 7.20
C VAL A 31 3.98 11.25 8.21
N VAL A 32 2.87 11.81 7.71
CA VAL A 32 1.65 12.13 8.45
C VAL A 32 0.50 11.30 7.86
N PRO A 33 -0.66 11.11 8.51
CA PRO A 33 -1.82 10.41 7.93
C PRO A 33 -2.44 11.26 6.81
N GLU A 34 -1.69 11.41 5.73
CA GLU A 34 -2.00 12.24 4.58
C GLU A 34 -3.12 11.59 3.77
N VAL A 35 -4.03 12.42 3.25
CA VAL A 35 -4.94 11.99 2.21
C VAL A 35 -4.16 12.02 0.92
N ILE A 36 -4.00 10.86 0.28
CA ILE A 36 -3.32 10.77 -1.00
C ILE A 36 -4.39 10.63 -2.07
N ASP A 37 -4.37 11.54 -3.05
CA ASP A 37 -5.17 11.39 -4.26
C ASP A 37 -4.49 10.33 -5.14
N VAL A 38 -5.13 9.17 -5.26
CA VAL A 38 -4.66 8.05 -6.08
C VAL A 38 -5.39 8.07 -7.40
N THR A 39 -4.63 8.16 -8.49
CA THR A 39 -5.16 8.08 -9.85
C THR A 39 -5.18 6.64 -10.32
N ASP A 40 -6.32 6.22 -10.85
CA ASP A 40 -6.43 4.94 -11.55
C ASP A 40 -5.88 5.11 -12.97
N THR A 41 -4.66 4.63 -13.23
CA THR A 41 -4.03 4.73 -14.56
C THR A 41 -4.64 3.72 -15.55
N SER A 42 -5.65 2.93 -15.16
CA SER A 42 -6.22 1.84 -15.99
C SER A 42 -7.59 2.13 -16.62
N VAL A 43 -8.11 3.36 -16.54
CA VAL A 43 -9.37 3.72 -17.21
C VAL A 43 -9.15 4.04 -18.70
N GLN A 44 -9.53 3.11 -19.57
CA GLN A 44 -9.99 3.47 -20.92
C GLN A 44 -11.39 4.09 -20.79
N GLU A 45 -11.52 5.35 -21.22
CA GLU A 45 -12.77 6.11 -21.28
C GLU A 45 -13.86 5.35 -22.07
N PRO A 46 -15.03 5.06 -21.48
CA PRO A 46 -16.18 4.67 -22.27
C PRO A 46 -16.75 5.91 -22.98
N THR A 47 -16.77 5.89 -24.31
CA THR A 47 -17.39 6.94 -25.13
C THR A 47 -18.92 6.86 -25.01
N GLY A 48 -19.52 7.61 -24.08
CA GLY A 48 -20.97 7.85 -24.04
C GLY A 48 -21.54 8.14 -22.65
N PRO A 49 -22.67 8.88 -22.55
CA PRO A 49 -23.32 9.17 -21.28
C PRO A 49 -23.99 7.91 -20.72
N GLN A 50 -23.44 7.37 -19.63
CA GLN A 50 -24.01 6.22 -18.93
C GLN A 50 -24.73 6.68 -17.65
N PRO A 51 -25.95 6.20 -17.37
CA PRO A 51 -26.61 6.43 -16.09
C PRO A 51 -25.79 5.76 -14.99
N PHE A 52 -25.35 6.49 -13.96
CA PHE A 52 -24.52 5.98 -12.87
C PHE A 52 -25.22 4.83 -12.14
N PRO A 53 -24.87 3.55 -12.41
CA PRO A 53 -25.41 2.47 -11.63
C PRO A 53 -24.75 2.57 -10.26
N SER A 54 -25.51 2.36 -9.19
CA SER A 54 -24.93 2.04 -7.89
C SER A 54 -24.07 0.78 -8.07
N GLY A 55 -22.76 0.98 -8.28
CA GLY A 55 -21.85 -0.05 -8.75
C GLY A 55 -21.89 -1.32 -7.88
N ASP A 56 -21.64 -2.47 -8.51
CA ASP A 56 -21.53 -3.75 -7.80
C ASP A 56 -20.54 -3.60 -6.63
N ARG A 57 -21.00 -3.86 -5.41
CA ARG A 57 -20.18 -3.77 -4.19
C ARG A 57 -18.92 -4.62 -4.30
N ARG A 58 -18.97 -5.74 -5.03
CA ARG A 58 -17.79 -6.59 -5.28
C ARG A 58 -16.79 -5.90 -6.19
N GLN A 59 -17.25 -5.26 -7.25
CA GLN A 59 -16.39 -4.50 -8.16
C GLN A 59 -15.78 -3.30 -7.44
N THR A 60 -16.57 -2.59 -6.62
CA THR A 60 -16.10 -1.50 -5.74
C THR A 60 -15.01 -2.00 -4.78
N GLY A 61 -15.24 -3.15 -4.12
CA GLY A 61 -14.27 -3.78 -3.24
C GLY A 61 -12.95 -4.09 -3.94
N ARG A 62 -13.03 -4.78 -5.10
CA ARG A 62 -11.86 -5.14 -5.92
C ARG A 62 -11.05 -3.91 -6.34
N ARG A 63 -11.70 -2.87 -6.87
CA ARG A 63 -11.02 -1.64 -7.29
C ARG A 63 -10.26 -0.98 -6.14
N GLY A 64 -10.84 -0.95 -4.94
CA GLY A 64 -10.11 -0.42 -3.78
C GLY A 64 -8.95 -1.30 -3.35
N GLU A 65 -9.07 -2.62 -3.42
CA GLU A 65 -7.96 -3.52 -3.11
C GLU A 65 -6.81 -3.38 -4.13
N ASP A 66 -7.13 -3.19 -5.41
CA ASP A 66 -6.14 -2.90 -6.46
C ASP A 66 -5.37 -1.60 -6.18
N LEU A 67 -6.09 -0.52 -5.85
CA LEU A 67 -5.50 0.77 -5.47
C LEU A 67 -4.63 0.65 -4.21
N ALA A 68 -5.08 -0.10 -3.21
CA ALA A 68 -4.32 -0.33 -1.98
C ALA A 68 -3.02 -1.11 -2.27
N ALA A 69 -3.09 -2.16 -3.09
CA ALA A 69 -1.92 -2.94 -3.47
C ALA A 69 -0.90 -2.10 -4.24
N ALA A 70 -1.36 -1.31 -5.23
CA ALA A 70 -0.52 -0.39 -5.98
C ALA A 70 0.19 0.62 -5.06
N TYR A 71 -0.56 1.28 -4.18
CA TYR A 71 -0.02 2.21 -3.20
C TYR A 71 1.07 1.58 -2.30
N LEU A 72 0.84 0.36 -1.80
CA LEU A 72 1.84 -0.35 -0.98
C LEU A 72 3.11 -0.68 -1.78
N THR A 73 2.95 -1.08 -3.04
CA THR A 73 4.09 -1.31 -3.95
C THR A 73 4.87 -0.03 -4.23
N ASP A 74 4.19 1.10 -4.40
CA ASP A 74 4.82 2.42 -4.60
C ASP A 74 5.60 2.89 -3.36
N LEU A 75 5.19 2.47 -2.16
CA LEU A 75 5.97 2.64 -0.93
C LEU A 75 7.20 1.71 -0.84
N GLY A 76 7.44 0.85 -1.83
CA GLY A 76 8.51 -0.13 -1.86
C GLY A 76 8.22 -1.39 -1.03
N TRP A 77 6.95 -1.63 -0.65
CA TRP A 77 6.58 -2.87 0.03
C TRP A 77 6.33 -3.99 -0.98
N THR A 78 6.55 -5.23 -0.54
CA THR A 78 6.20 -6.39 -1.35
C THR A 78 4.82 -6.89 -0.97
N VAL A 79 3.86 -6.85 -1.90
CA VAL A 79 2.57 -7.53 -1.72
C VAL A 79 2.80 -9.03 -1.88
N LEU A 80 2.62 -9.78 -0.79
CA LEU A 80 2.86 -11.23 -0.75
C LEU A 80 1.61 -11.99 -1.20
N GLU A 81 0.43 -11.54 -0.78
CA GLU A 81 -0.81 -12.18 -1.16
C GLU A 81 -2.00 -11.21 -1.04
N ARG A 82 -3.06 -11.52 -1.77
CA ARG A 82 -4.33 -10.79 -1.80
C ARG A 82 -5.50 -11.74 -1.66
N ASN A 83 -6.57 -11.34 -0.99
CA ASN A 83 -7.78 -12.16 -0.76
C ASN A 83 -7.50 -13.55 -0.17
N TRP A 84 -6.49 -13.67 0.71
CA TRP A 84 -6.12 -14.97 1.27
C TRP A 84 -7.20 -15.51 2.19
N ARG A 85 -7.48 -16.80 2.08
CA ARG A 85 -8.41 -17.52 2.95
C ARG A 85 -7.73 -18.79 3.47
N PRO A 86 -7.86 -19.12 4.76
CA PRO A 86 -7.27 -20.33 5.32
C PRO A 86 -7.89 -21.55 4.64
N ARG A 87 -7.04 -22.45 4.16
CA ARG A 87 -7.45 -23.75 3.61
C ARG A 87 -7.17 -24.83 4.66
N GLY A 88 -8.09 -25.78 4.83
CA GLY A 88 -7.84 -26.95 5.67
C GLY A 88 -7.83 -26.74 7.19
N LEU A 89 -7.81 -25.50 7.72
CA LEU A 89 -7.96 -25.25 9.16
C LEU A 89 -9.44 -25.27 9.57
N ALA A 90 -9.89 -26.41 10.11
CA ALA A 90 -11.23 -26.58 10.63
C ALA A 90 -11.58 -25.49 11.67
N GLY A 91 -12.67 -24.77 11.45
CA GLY A 91 -13.20 -23.76 12.37
C GLY A 91 -12.65 -22.33 12.20
N LEU A 92 -11.57 -22.11 11.44
CA LEU A 92 -11.11 -20.76 11.13
C LEU A 92 -11.75 -20.26 9.83
N ARG A 93 -12.66 -19.30 9.94
CA ARG A 93 -13.31 -18.64 8.80
C ARG A 93 -12.94 -17.17 8.72
N GLY A 94 -12.75 -16.69 7.51
CA GLY A 94 -12.46 -15.29 7.21
C GLY A 94 -11.50 -15.15 6.04
N GLU A 95 -11.10 -13.92 5.78
CA GLU A 95 -10.16 -13.56 4.73
C GLU A 95 -9.23 -12.46 5.21
N ILE A 96 -8.05 -12.41 4.60
CA ILE A 96 -7.13 -11.28 4.66
C ILE A 96 -7.16 -10.59 3.31
N ASP A 97 -7.48 -9.30 3.28
CA ASP A 97 -7.55 -8.55 2.03
C ASP A 97 -6.17 -8.47 1.37
N ILE A 98 -5.15 -8.04 2.12
CA ILE A 98 -3.76 -7.98 1.65
C ILE A 98 -2.79 -8.42 2.75
N VAL A 99 -1.82 -9.26 2.37
CA VAL A 99 -0.62 -9.56 3.15
C VAL A 99 0.57 -8.92 2.45
N ALA A 100 1.32 -8.08 3.15
CA ALA A 100 2.47 -7.37 2.60
C ALA A 100 3.71 -7.48 3.50
N SER A 101 4.88 -7.26 2.92
CA SER A 101 6.17 -7.20 3.60
C SER A 101 6.70 -5.78 3.51
N GLU A 102 6.76 -5.08 4.64
CA GLU A 102 7.42 -3.78 4.73
C GLU A 102 8.93 -3.99 4.98
N PRO A 103 9.81 -3.38 4.15
CA PRO A 103 11.25 -3.46 4.37
C PRO A 103 11.65 -2.78 5.69
N SER A 104 12.67 -3.34 6.37
CA SER A 104 13.28 -2.68 7.52
C SER A 104 14.28 -1.63 7.05
N ALA A 105 14.25 -0.43 7.64
CA ALA A 105 15.23 0.62 7.34
C ALA A 105 16.64 0.33 7.85
N SER A 106 16.79 -0.64 8.78
CA SER A 106 18.06 -1.11 9.33
C SER A 106 18.26 -2.59 8.98
N ALA A 107 19.38 -3.19 9.39
CA ALA A 107 19.68 -4.62 9.22
C ALA A 107 18.70 -5.60 9.95
N GLY A 108 17.50 -5.13 10.30
CA GLY A 108 16.44 -5.92 10.89
C GLY A 108 15.64 -6.70 9.85
N ARG A 109 14.81 -7.62 10.35
CA ARG A 109 13.88 -8.39 9.52
C ARG A 109 12.74 -7.50 9.03
N PRO A 110 12.21 -7.73 7.82
CA PRO A 110 11.03 -7.03 7.34
C PRO A 110 9.82 -7.29 8.25
N THR A 111 8.90 -6.33 8.30
CA THR A 111 7.64 -6.47 9.05
C THR A 111 6.60 -7.10 8.14
N LEU A 112 5.97 -8.18 8.60
CA LEU A 112 4.77 -8.71 7.96
C LEU A 112 3.59 -7.81 8.35
N VAL A 113 2.90 -7.30 7.35
CA VAL A 113 1.75 -6.42 7.54
C VAL A 113 0.52 -7.09 6.96
N VAL A 114 -0.47 -7.33 7.81
CA VAL A 114 -1.83 -7.63 7.38
C VAL A 114 -2.54 -6.30 7.18
N VAL A 115 -3.18 -6.12 6.02
CA VAL A 115 -3.87 -4.88 5.69
C VAL A 115 -5.33 -5.20 5.41
N GLU A 116 -6.21 -4.53 6.14
CA GLU A 116 -7.64 -4.50 5.85
C GLU A 116 -7.93 -3.29 4.94
N VAL A 117 -8.66 -3.51 3.85
CA VAL A 117 -9.02 -2.48 2.88
C VAL A 117 -10.50 -2.12 3.04
N LYS A 118 -10.78 -0.82 3.18
CA LYS A 118 -12.13 -0.29 3.29
C LYS A 118 -12.43 0.66 2.16
N THR A 119 -13.23 0.21 1.21
CA THR A 119 -13.62 1.00 0.03
C THR A 119 -15.04 1.53 0.18
N ARG A 120 -15.24 2.79 -0.19
CA ARG A 120 -16.55 3.45 -0.24
C ARG A 120 -16.63 4.36 -1.46
N SER A 121 -17.83 4.55 -1.98
CA SER A 121 -18.16 5.48 -3.08
C SER A 121 -18.89 6.75 -2.62
N THR A 122 -19.21 6.86 -1.32
CA THR A 122 -19.91 8.02 -0.75
C THR A 122 -19.27 8.42 0.58
N VAL A 123 -19.33 9.72 0.90
CA VAL A 123 -18.76 10.30 2.13
C VAL A 123 -19.61 10.03 3.38
N ALA A 124 -20.82 9.49 3.22
CA ALA A 124 -21.76 9.18 4.30
C ALA A 124 -21.34 7.94 5.12
N ALA A 125 -20.24 8.04 5.89
CA ALA A 125 -19.95 7.18 7.05
C ALA A 125 -18.75 7.74 7.81
N GLY A 126 -18.79 7.63 9.14
CA GLY A 126 -17.82 8.18 10.11
C GLY A 126 -16.34 7.84 9.90
N THR A 127 -15.52 8.24 10.88
CA THR A 127 -14.06 8.23 10.74
C THR A 127 -13.54 6.79 10.61
N PRO A 128 -12.67 6.49 9.62
CA PRO A 128 -12.18 5.13 9.39
C PRO A 128 -11.33 4.57 10.54
N ALA A 129 -10.76 5.45 11.37
CA ALA A 129 -9.92 5.09 12.51
C ALA A 129 -10.69 4.38 13.65
N GLU A 130 -12.03 4.49 13.73
CA GLU A 130 -12.84 3.86 14.78
C GLU A 130 -13.16 2.37 14.51
N ALA A 131 -12.76 1.80 13.36
CA ALA A 131 -13.53 0.71 12.77
C ALA A 131 -12.85 -0.68 12.73
N VAL A 132 -11.87 -0.97 13.58
CA VAL A 132 -11.40 -2.35 13.84
C VAL A 132 -11.76 -2.76 15.26
N THR A 133 -12.95 -3.34 15.41
CA THR A 133 -13.44 -3.82 16.70
C THR A 133 -12.50 -4.85 17.33
N PRO A 134 -12.51 -5.03 18.66
CA PRO A 134 -11.72 -6.08 19.31
C PRO A 134 -11.95 -7.48 18.73
N ALA A 135 -13.18 -7.78 18.31
CA ALA A 135 -13.52 -9.03 17.65
C ALA A 135 -12.81 -9.18 16.29
N LYS A 136 -12.79 -8.10 15.49
CA LYS A 136 -12.10 -8.09 14.20
C LYS A 136 -10.59 -8.23 14.37
N ARG A 137 -10.00 -7.54 15.37
CA ARG A 137 -8.57 -7.68 15.73
C ARG A 137 -8.21 -9.12 16.06
N ARG A 138 -8.98 -9.79 16.94
CA ARG A 138 -8.74 -11.20 17.31
C ARG A 138 -8.84 -12.13 16.12
N ARG A 139 -9.80 -11.91 15.22
CA ARG A 139 -9.96 -12.72 14.00
C ARG A 139 -8.76 -12.54 13.07
N LEU A 140 -8.36 -11.30 12.78
CA LEU A 140 -7.23 -11.00 11.90
C LEU A 140 -5.91 -11.53 12.46
N ALA A 141 -5.69 -11.47 13.78
CA ALA A 141 -4.52 -12.08 14.40
C ALA A 141 -4.47 -13.61 14.20
N ARG A 142 -5.62 -14.31 14.33
CA ARG A 142 -5.71 -15.75 14.05
C ARG A 142 -5.47 -16.08 12.59
N LEU A 143 -6.01 -15.27 11.68
CA LEU A 143 -5.78 -15.42 10.24
C LEU A 143 -4.31 -15.19 9.89
N ALA A 144 -3.68 -14.16 10.44
CA ALA A 144 -2.26 -13.88 10.24
C ALA A 144 -1.37 -15.03 10.71
N ALA A 145 -1.66 -15.60 11.88
CA ALA A 145 -0.94 -16.76 12.40
C ALA A 145 -1.11 -17.99 11.49
N ALA A 146 -2.33 -18.23 10.99
CA ALA A 146 -2.58 -19.31 10.05
C ALA A 146 -1.88 -19.09 8.70
N TRP A 147 -1.85 -17.85 8.19
CA TRP A 147 -1.11 -17.50 6.97
C TRP A 147 0.38 -17.78 7.14
N LEU A 148 0.97 -17.38 8.27
CA LEU A 148 2.37 -17.66 8.59
C LEU A 148 2.68 -19.16 8.62
N ALA A 149 1.79 -19.96 9.23
CA ALA A 149 1.94 -21.41 9.29
C ALA A 149 1.90 -22.05 7.89
N ASP A 150 0.99 -21.59 7.02
CA ASP A 150 0.83 -22.08 5.64
C ASP A 150 2.04 -21.74 4.75
N HIS A 151 2.73 -20.64 5.06
CA HIS A 151 3.86 -20.12 4.28
C HIS A 151 5.23 -20.36 4.92
N GLY A 152 5.32 -21.22 5.94
CA GLY A 152 6.58 -21.58 6.60
C GLY A 152 7.29 -20.41 7.31
N GLY A 153 6.58 -19.32 7.60
CA GLY A 153 7.13 -18.12 8.21
C GLY A 153 7.12 -18.19 9.73
N SER A 154 8.27 -17.95 10.37
CA SER A 154 8.37 -17.76 11.83
C SER A 154 9.14 -16.50 12.19
N GLY A 155 8.89 -15.96 13.39
CA GLY A 155 9.68 -14.86 13.97
C GLY A 155 9.59 -13.50 13.23
N ARG A 156 8.58 -13.29 12.39
CA ARG A 156 8.32 -11.99 11.76
C ARG A 156 7.58 -11.07 12.73
N ARG A 157 7.94 -9.79 12.73
CA ARG A 157 7.10 -8.75 13.36
C ARG A 157 5.78 -8.71 12.59
N LEU A 158 4.66 -8.74 13.29
CA LEU A 158 3.32 -8.69 12.71
C LEU A 158 2.68 -7.34 13.04
N ARG A 159 2.19 -6.63 12.02
CA ARG A 159 1.43 -5.39 12.16
C ARG A 159 0.10 -5.48 11.41
N LEU A 160 -0.94 -4.84 11.95
CA LEU A 160 -2.23 -4.67 11.30
C LEU A 160 -2.35 -3.21 10.91
N ASP A 161 -2.58 -3.00 9.63
CA ASP A 161 -2.88 -1.69 9.06
C ASP A 161 -4.30 -1.70 8.49
N VAL A 162 -4.87 -0.51 8.34
CA VAL A 162 -6.11 -0.30 7.61
C VAL A 162 -5.85 0.72 6.52
N ILE A 163 -6.23 0.39 5.29
CA ILE A 163 -6.26 1.34 4.18
C ILE A 163 -7.72 1.69 3.89
N SER A 164 -8.05 2.98 3.94
CA SER A 164 -9.39 3.48 3.60
C SER A 164 -9.36 4.23 2.30
N ILE A 165 -10.25 3.86 1.38
CA ILE A 165 -10.34 4.42 0.04
C ILE A 165 -11.74 4.98 -0.18
N LEU A 166 -11.80 6.25 -0.57
CA LEU A 166 -13.01 6.91 -1.06
C LEU A 166 -12.87 7.08 -2.58
N LEU A 167 -13.61 6.29 -3.34
CA LEU A 167 -13.75 6.45 -4.78
C LEU A 167 -14.62 7.69 -5.05
N ARG A 168 -14.19 8.53 -6.00
CA ARG A 168 -14.84 9.81 -6.29
C ARG A 168 -14.97 10.05 -7.79
N ASP A 169 -15.46 9.08 -8.56
CA ASP A 169 -15.49 9.24 -10.02
C ASP A 169 -16.24 10.53 -10.45
N PRO A 170 -15.69 11.34 -11.38
CA PRO A 170 -14.45 11.11 -12.15
C PRO A 170 -13.15 11.63 -11.48
N LEU A 171 -13.22 12.16 -10.26
CA LEU A 171 -12.07 12.63 -9.50
C LEU A 171 -11.18 11.48 -9.00
N PRO A 172 -9.88 11.75 -8.76
CA PRO A 172 -8.99 10.80 -8.10
C PRO A 172 -9.57 10.27 -6.78
N ALA A 173 -9.29 9.00 -6.49
CA ALA A 173 -9.70 8.38 -5.23
C ALA A 173 -8.89 8.97 -4.07
N GLN A 174 -9.48 9.10 -2.89
CA GLN A 174 -8.74 9.47 -1.68
C GLN A 174 -8.35 8.21 -0.91
N LEU A 175 -7.06 8.06 -0.64
CA LEU A 175 -6.51 6.97 0.17
C LEU A 175 -5.99 7.52 1.51
N ARG A 176 -6.26 6.78 2.59
CA ARG A 176 -5.66 6.98 3.91
C ARG A 176 -5.10 5.67 4.44
N HIS A 177 -3.85 5.67 4.90
CA HIS A 177 -3.18 4.50 5.47
C HIS A 177 -3.01 4.66 6.98
N HIS A 178 -3.82 3.92 7.74
CA HIS A 178 -3.73 3.86 9.19
C HIS A 178 -2.80 2.71 9.57
N ARG A 179 -1.59 3.06 10.00
CA ARG A 179 -0.57 2.10 10.38
C ARG A 179 -0.71 1.69 11.84
N GLY A 180 -0.50 0.41 12.14
CA GLY A 180 -0.42 -0.07 13.52
C GLY A 180 -1.70 0.17 14.31
N VAL A 181 -2.85 -0.22 13.77
CA VAL A 181 -4.14 -0.13 14.50
C VAL A 181 -4.25 -1.15 15.66
N TRP A 182 -3.13 -1.80 15.98
CA TRP A 182 -2.86 -2.49 17.24
C TRP A 182 -2.04 -1.57 18.14
N SER A 183 -2.66 -1.07 19.21
CA SER A 183 -1.98 -0.61 20.41
C SER A 183 -2.46 -1.44 21.60
#